data_AF-A0A2T2U4F1-F1
#
_entry.id   AF-A0A2T2U4F1-F1
#
_cell.length_a   1.000
_cell.length_b   1.000
_cell.length_c   1.000
_cell.angle_alpha   90.00
_cell.angle_beta   90.00
_cell.angle_gamma   90.00
#
_symmetry.space_group_name_H-M   'P 1'
#
loop_
_entity.id
_entity.type
_entity.pdbx_description
1 polymer ?
#
loop_
_entity_poly.entity_id
_entity_poly.type
_entity_poly.pdbx_seq_one_letter_code
_entity_poly.pdbx_strand_id
1 'polypeptide(L)'
;MVLLHQHKDPDVVFDEPLSAAVHTTFPGAAYAEVDDEAGEATFDRLREHARRVKHVVVAPVVKPAAFQGQGLQPMAQEFVRDLIEEQPVVLASLGSPYVLDDFPKAAARICTYSDAIPSQRALADVLAGREAEEIRLQDRASGRSATG
;
A
#
# COMPACT_ATOMS: atom_id res chain seq x y z
N MET A 1 -1.00 13.07 -6.68
CA MET A 1 -0.72 11.88 -5.84
C MET A 1 -0.95 10.67 -6.72
N VAL A 2 -0.03 9.71 -6.74
CA VAL A 2 -0.17 8.49 -7.54
C VAL A 2 -0.29 7.31 -6.60
N LEU A 3 -1.32 6.48 -6.82
CA LEU A 3 -1.57 5.26 -6.08
C LEU A 3 -1.45 4.07 -7.02
N LEU A 4 -0.57 3.14 -6.66
CA LEU A 4 -0.32 1.93 -7.43
C LEU A 4 -0.81 0.72 -6.66
N HIS A 5 -1.84 0.07 -7.17
CA HIS A 5 -2.36 -1.17 -6.62
C HIS A 5 -1.79 -2.36 -7.39
N GLN A 6 -1.28 -3.37 -6.68
CA GLN A 6 -0.73 -4.58 -7.28
C GLN A 6 -1.64 -5.76 -6.96
N HIS A 7 -2.04 -6.50 -8.00
CA HIS A 7 -2.71 -7.81 -8.03
C HIS A 7 -4.10 -7.79 -8.69
N LYS A 8 -4.30 -8.71 -9.64
CA LYS A 8 -5.61 -9.13 -10.12
C LYS A 8 -5.90 -10.55 -9.62
N ASP A 9 -6.68 -10.70 -8.55
CA ASP A 9 -7.20 -12.00 -8.14
C ASP A 9 -8.30 -12.43 -9.13
N PRO A 10 -8.17 -13.55 -9.86
CA PRO A 10 -9.16 -13.99 -10.85
C PRO A 10 -10.54 -14.30 -10.24
N ASP A 11 -10.62 -14.56 -8.93
CA ASP A 11 -11.86 -14.85 -8.21
C ASP A 11 -12.49 -13.59 -7.58
N VAL A 12 -11.79 -12.44 -7.65
CA VAL A 12 -12.30 -11.14 -7.20
C VAL A 12 -12.76 -10.35 -8.42
N VAL A 13 -14.07 -10.09 -8.50
CA VAL A 13 -14.60 -9.13 -9.46
C VAL A 13 -14.06 -7.75 -9.05
N PHE A 14 -13.09 -7.25 -9.80
CA PHE A 14 -12.55 -5.91 -9.62
C PHE A 14 -13.63 -4.88 -9.91
N ASP A 15 -14.07 -4.23 -8.84
CA ASP A 15 -14.68 -2.90 -8.89
C ASP A 15 -14.29 -2.15 -7.61
N GLU A 16 -13.11 -1.53 -7.66
CA GLU A 16 -12.87 -0.18 -7.15
C GLU A 16 -12.99 0.15 -5.65
N PRO A 17 -12.87 -0.72 -4.61
CA PRO A 17 -13.14 -0.22 -3.26
C PRO A 17 -12.04 0.75 -2.79
N LEU A 18 -10.78 0.52 -3.17
CA LEU A 18 -9.66 1.41 -2.87
C LEU A 18 -9.66 2.61 -3.81
N SER A 19 -9.85 2.41 -5.12
CA SER A 19 -9.87 3.53 -6.08
C SER A 19 -11.03 4.49 -5.79
N ALA A 20 -12.22 4.00 -5.46
CA ALA A 20 -13.36 4.83 -5.06
C ALA A 20 -13.09 5.57 -3.73
N ALA A 21 -12.53 4.89 -2.73
CA ALA A 21 -12.17 5.53 -1.46
C ALA A 21 -11.11 6.64 -1.67
N VAL A 22 -10.14 6.38 -2.55
CA VAL A 22 -9.10 7.32 -2.93
C VAL A 22 -9.68 8.51 -3.69
N HIS A 23 -10.49 8.30 -4.73
CA HIS A 23 -11.06 9.40 -5.50
C HIS A 23 -12.03 10.25 -4.67
N THR A 24 -12.77 9.62 -3.76
CA THR A 24 -13.61 10.34 -2.79
C THR A 24 -12.77 11.23 -1.87
N THR A 25 -11.63 10.72 -1.40
CA THR A 25 -10.78 11.42 -0.43
C THR A 25 -9.83 12.42 -1.09
N PHE A 26 -9.41 12.13 -2.31
CA PHE A 26 -8.43 12.87 -3.10
C PHE A 26 -8.90 12.99 -4.56
N PRO A 27 -9.82 13.93 -4.88
CA PRO A 27 -10.43 14.03 -6.22
C PRO A 27 -9.44 14.26 -7.37
N GLY A 28 -8.24 14.78 -7.08
CA GLY A 28 -7.15 14.97 -8.06
C GLY A 28 -6.06 13.90 -8.03
N ALA A 29 -6.28 12.78 -7.34
CA ALA A 29 -5.34 11.67 -7.36
C ALA A 29 -5.38 10.94 -8.70
N ALA A 30 -4.20 10.61 -9.21
CA ALA A 30 -4.07 9.63 -10.27
C ALA A 30 -3.99 8.24 -9.63
N TYR A 31 -4.66 7.28 -10.23
CA TYR A 31 -4.75 5.92 -9.75
C TYR A 31 -4.41 4.97 -10.90
N ALA A 32 -3.62 3.94 -10.61
CA ALA A 32 -3.32 2.89 -11.56
C ALA A 32 -3.28 1.53 -10.86
N GLU A 33 -3.87 0.54 -11.51
CA GLU A 33 -3.77 -0.85 -11.12
C GLU A 33 -2.79 -1.57 -12.03
N VAL A 34 -2.07 -2.51 -11.44
CA VAL A 34 -1.04 -3.29 -12.11
C VAL A 34 -1.26 -4.72 -11.66
N ASP A 35 -1.38 -5.63 -12.62
CA ASP A 35 -1.47 -7.06 -12.38
C ASP A 35 -0.08 -7.71 -12.47
N ASP A 36 -0.05 -9.02 -12.29
CA ASP A 36 1.15 -9.85 -12.39
C ASP A 36 1.63 -10.06 -13.84
N GLU A 37 0.85 -9.65 -14.84
CA GLU A 37 1.22 -9.68 -16.25
C GLU A 37 1.89 -8.38 -16.73
N ALA A 38 1.95 -7.35 -15.88
CA ALA A 38 2.54 -6.07 -16.22
C ALA A 38 4.03 -6.18 -16.57
N GLY A 39 4.39 -5.77 -17.78
CA GLY A 39 5.77 -5.71 -18.24
C GLY A 39 6.48 -4.39 -17.94
N GLU A 40 7.76 -4.34 -18.28
CA GLU A 40 8.68 -3.20 -18.10
C GLU A 40 8.09 -1.87 -18.59
N ALA A 41 7.49 -1.85 -19.79
CA ALA A 41 6.88 -0.65 -20.36
C ALA A 41 5.72 -0.08 -19.52
N THR A 42 5.05 -0.90 -18.71
CA THR A 42 4.04 -0.40 -17.76
C THR A 42 4.72 0.26 -16.57
N PHE A 43 5.73 -0.37 -15.98
CA PHE A 43 6.47 0.20 -14.84
C PHE A 43 7.21 1.49 -15.23
N ASP A 44 7.79 1.58 -16.43
CA ASP A 44 8.43 2.80 -16.92
C ASP A 44 7.44 3.98 -17.00
N ARG A 45 6.27 3.75 -17.60
CA ARG A 45 5.21 4.78 -17.69
C ARG A 45 4.75 5.22 -16.30
N LEU A 46 4.61 4.29 -15.37
CA LEU A 46 4.23 4.59 -13.99
C LEU A 46 5.31 5.40 -13.26
N ARG A 47 6.59 5.08 -13.47
CA ARG A 47 7.73 5.82 -12.91
C ARG A 47 7.80 7.24 -13.47
N GLU A 48 7.63 7.41 -14.79
CA GLU A 48 7.56 8.73 -15.42
C GLU A 48 6.41 9.58 -14.86
N HIS A 49 5.26 8.96 -14.60
CA HIS A 49 4.13 9.63 -14.00
C HIS A 49 4.38 9.98 -12.53
N ALA A 50 4.98 9.06 -11.77
CA ALA A 50 5.37 9.25 -10.38
C ALA A 50 6.32 10.45 -10.19
N ARG A 51 7.25 10.68 -11.11
CA ARG A 51 8.18 11.83 -11.09
C ARG A 51 7.50 13.19 -11.23
N ARG A 52 6.25 13.24 -11.70
CA ARG A 52 5.49 14.48 -11.92
C ARG A 52 4.60 14.86 -10.73
N VAL A 53 4.54 14.03 -9.69
CA VAL A 53 3.69 14.26 -8.52
C VAL A 53 4.51 14.41 -7.25
N LYS A 54 3.92 15.08 -6.25
CA LYS A 54 4.58 15.33 -4.96
C LYS A 54 4.53 14.17 -3.98
N HIS A 55 3.56 13.28 -4.15
CA HIS A 55 3.27 12.18 -3.22
C HIS A 55 2.97 10.92 -4.02
N VAL A 56 3.64 9.83 -3.64
CA VAL A 56 3.43 8.51 -4.22
C VAL A 56 3.15 7.52 -3.11
N VAL A 57 2.12 6.72 -3.36
CA VAL A 57 1.72 5.62 -2.51
C VAL A 57 1.73 4.35 -3.35
N VAL A 58 2.38 3.31 -2.86
CA VAL A 58 2.31 1.97 -3.46
C VAL A 58 1.56 1.08 -2.47
N ALA A 59 0.52 0.40 -2.94
CA ALA A 59 -0.41 -0.35 -2.13
C ALA A 59 -0.51 -1.82 -2.61
N PRO A 60 0.49 -2.67 -2.32
CA PRO A 60 0.47 -4.05 -2.76
C PRO A 60 -0.54 -4.88 -1.96
N VAL A 61 -1.29 -5.76 -2.63
CA VAL A 61 -2.09 -6.80 -1.97
C VAL A 61 -1.23 -8.03 -1.76
N VAL A 62 -1.04 -8.43 -0.50
CA VAL A 62 -0.23 -9.60 -0.15
C VAL A 62 -0.98 -10.45 0.87
N LYS A 63 -1.35 -11.67 0.48
CA LYS A 63 -2.06 -12.59 1.37
C LYS A 63 -1.09 -13.17 2.43
N PRO A 64 -1.52 -13.33 3.70
CA PRO A 64 -0.71 -13.99 4.72
C PRO A 64 -0.37 -15.42 4.29
N ALA A 65 0.92 -15.72 4.16
CA ALA A 65 1.36 -17.00 3.64
C ALA A 65 1.50 -18.04 4.76
N ALA A 66 0.84 -19.19 4.61
CA ALA A 66 1.19 -20.41 5.33
C ALA A 66 2.45 -21.09 4.75
N PHE A 67 2.99 -20.63 3.61
CA PHE A 67 4.14 -21.23 2.93
C PHE A 67 5.07 -20.19 2.30
N GLN A 68 6.37 -20.45 2.36
CA GLN A 68 7.46 -19.58 1.91
C GLN A 68 7.31 -19.17 0.43
N GLY A 69 7.46 -17.87 0.12
CA GLY A 69 7.63 -17.38 -1.26
C GLY A 69 6.71 -16.26 -1.76
N GLN A 70 5.87 -15.64 -0.92
CA GLN A 70 4.85 -14.66 -1.38
C GLN A 70 5.21 -13.21 -0.99
N GLY A 71 6.19 -12.65 -1.70
CA GLY A 71 6.46 -11.21 -1.74
C GLY A 71 5.97 -10.59 -3.05
N LEU A 72 6.38 -9.36 -3.34
CA LEU A 72 6.19 -8.79 -4.68
C LEU A 72 7.02 -9.57 -5.71
N GLN A 73 6.53 -9.64 -6.96
CA GLN A 73 7.31 -10.18 -8.08
C GLN A 73 8.61 -9.37 -8.28
N PRO A 74 9.70 -9.97 -8.78
CA PRO A 74 11.01 -9.30 -8.85
C PRO A 74 10.99 -7.93 -9.54
N MET A 75 10.25 -7.81 -10.64
CA MET A 75 10.11 -6.56 -11.39
C MET A 75 9.32 -5.50 -10.61
N ALA A 76 8.24 -5.89 -9.92
CA ALA A 76 7.52 -4.99 -9.02
C ALA A 76 8.39 -4.57 -7.82
N GLN A 77 9.21 -5.48 -7.28
CA GLN A 77 10.16 -5.15 -6.22
C GLN A 77 11.21 -4.13 -6.69
N GLU A 78 11.77 -4.32 -7.88
CA GLU A 78 12.75 -3.39 -8.47
C GLU A 78 12.13 -2.02 -8.71
N PHE A 79 10.94 -1.99 -9.31
CA PHE A 79 10.18 -0.76 -9.50
C PHE A 79 9.92 0.00 -8.19
N VAL A 80 9.51 -0.69 -7.11
CA VAL A 80 9.29 -0.04 -5.81
C VAL A 80 10.59 0.47 -5.20
N ARG A 81 11.69 -0.28 -5.29
CA ARG A 81 13.03 0.19 -4.84
C ARG A 81 13.42 1.45 -5.58
N ASP A 82 13.28 1.46 -6.90
CA ASP A 82 13.62 2.58 -7.76
C ASP A 82 12.81 3.84 -7.42
N LEU A 83 11.50 3.69 -7.18
CA LEU A 83 10.67 4.83 -6.73
C LEU A 83 11.13 5.38 -5.38
N ILE A 84 11.48 4.52 -4.43
CA ILE A 84 11.93 4.91 -3.08
C ILE A 84 13.25 5.67 -3.14
N GLU A 85 14.18 5.27 -4.00
CA GLU A 85 15.46 5.97 -4.17
C GLU A 85 15.28 7.34 -4.88
N GLU A 86 14.25 7.49 -5.72
CA GLU A 86 13.98 8.73 -6.44
C GLU A 86 13.21 9.77 -5.60
N GLN A 87 12.29 9.33 -4.75
CA GLN A 87 11.42 10.22 -4.01
C GLN A 87 10.76 9.55 -2.79
N PRO A 88 10.22 10.34 -1.84
CA PRO A 88 9.49 9.79 -0.71
C PRO A 88 8.25 8.99 -1.16
N VAL A 89 8.24 7.69 -0.84
CA VAL A 89 7.12 6.78 -1.12
C VAL A 89 6.50 6.29 0.19
N VAL A 90 5.17 6.31 0.26
CA VAL A 90 4.40 5.59 1.26
C VAL A 90 4.13 4.19 0.74
N LEU A 91 4.56 3.15 1.47
CA LEU A 91 4.27 1.76 1.13
C LEU A 91 3.18 1.23 2.06
N ALA A 92 2.04 0.85 1.50
CA ALA A 92 0.85 0.43 2.23
C ALA A 92 0.44 -1.01 1.88
N SER A 93 0.88 -1.98 2.67
CA SER A 93 0.55 -3.39 2.46
C SER A 93 -0.89 -3.72 2.84
N LEU A 94 -1.63 -4.29 1.90
CA LEU A 94 -2.98 -4.84 2.09
C LEU A 94 -2.88 -6.35 2.35
N GLY A 95 -2.71 -6.72 3.62
CA GLY A 95 -2.83 -8.10 4.09
C GLY A 95 -1.70 -8.56 5.01
N SER A 96 -0.43 -8.36 4.63
CA SER A 96 0.73 -8.92 5.35
C SER A 96 1.83 -7.89 5.59
N PRO A 97 2.37 -7.75 6.82
CA PRO A 97 3.42 -6.76 7.10
C PRO A 97 4.76 -7.13 6.47
N TYR A 98 5.01 -8.40 6.13
CA TYR A 98 6.34 -8.88 5.74
C TYR A 98 6.88 -8.24 4.46
N VAL A 99 6.01 -7.89 3.50
CA VAL A 99 6.44 -7.17 2.28
C VAL A 99 7.07 -5.81 2.60
N LEU A 100 6.75 -5.21 3.75
CA LEU A 100 7.28 -3.91 4.16
C LEU A 100 8.73 -4.01 4.66
N ASP A 101 9.20 -5.20 5.02
CA ASP A 101 10.57 -5.42 5.51
C ASP A 101 11.59 -5.37 4.37
N ASP A 102 11.16 -5.65 3.14
CA ASP A 102 11.98 -5.55 1.93
C ASP A 102 12.30 -4.08 1.55
N PHE A 103 11.58 -3.11 2.11
CA PHE A 103 11.65 -1.69 1.74
C PHE A 103 11.83 -0.75 2.94
N PRO A 104 12.91 -0.91 3.74
CA PRO A 104 13.09 -0.15 4.98
C PRO A 104 13.28 1.37 4.76
N LYS A 105 13.63 1.78 3.54
CA LYS A 105 13.84 3.18 3.16
C LYS A 105 12.56 3.92 2.74
N ALA A 106 11.41 3.23 2.66
CA ALA A 106 10.14 3.90 2.36
C ALA A 106 9.86 4.99 3.41
N ALA A 107 9.34 6.13 2.97
CA ALA A 107 9.10 7.29 3.83
C ALA A 107 8.05 7.02 4.92
N ALA A 108 7.09 6.15 4.62
CA ALA A 108 6.18 5.57 5.59
C ALA A 108 5.82 4.14 5.17
N ARG A 109 5.56 3.28 6.17
CA ARG A 109 5.18 1.87 5.98
C ARG A 109 3.89 1.62 6.75
N ILE A 110 2.84 1.20 6.06
CA ILE A 110 1.50 0.96 6.60
C ILE A 110 1.13 -0.49 6.30
N CYS A 111 0.54 -1.20 7.27
CA CYS A 111 -0.09 -2.50 7.05
C CYS A 111 -1.55 -2.41 7.45
N THR A 112 -2.47 -2.73 6.54
CA THR A 112 -3.91 -2.76 6.84
C THR A 112 -4.38 -4.13 7.33
N TYR A 113 -3.48 -5.14 7.33
CA TYR A 113 -3.73 -6.55 7.69
C TYR A 113 -4.86 -7.26 6.94
N SER A 114 -5.50 -6.58 5.99
CA SER A 114 -6.58 -7.10 5.17
C SER A 114 -6.79 -6.20 3.95
N ASP A 115 -7.14 -6.82 2.84
CA ASP A 115 -7.62 -6.21 1.61
C ASP A 115 -9.14 -6.02 1.58
N ALA A 116 -9.86 -6.29 2.68
CA ALA A 116 -11.30 -6.07 2.75
C ALA A 116 -11.66 -4.59 2.58
N ILE A 117 -12.87 -4.31 2.05
CA ILE A 117 -13.36 -2.96 1.77
C ILE A 117 -13.20 -1.99 2.96
N PRO A 118 -13.52 -2.36 4.23
CA PRO A 118 -13.31 -1.47 5.36
C PRO A 118 -11.84 -1.06 5.55
N SER A 119 -10.91 -2.00 5.35
CA SER A 119 -9.48 -1.75 5.44
C SER A 119 -8.96 -0.83 4.33
N GLN A 120 -9.49 -0.98 3.11
CA GLN A 120 -9.16 -0.09 1.98
C GLN A 120 -9.64 1.34 2.23
N ARG A 121 -10.85 1.51 2.80
CA ARG A 121 -11.37 2.83 3.20
C ARG A 121 -10.55 3.45 4.32
N ALA A 122 -10.22 2.66 5.34
CA ALA A 122 -9.38 3.11 6.45
C ALA A 122 -8.00 3.56 5.96
N LEU A 123 -7.42 2.89 4.95
CA LEU A 123 -6.17 3.33 4.35
C LEU A 123 -6.31 4.74 3.73
N ALA A 124 -7.38 5.01 2.97
CA ALA A 124 -7.61 6.33 2.40
C ALA A 124 -7.76 7.40 3.50
N ASP A 125 -8.45 7.08 4.61
CA ASP A 125 -8.58 7.96 5.77
C ASP A 125 -7.23 8.27 6.42
N VAL A 126 -6.42 7.24 6.68
CA VAL A 126 -5.07 7.37 7.24
C VAL A 126 -4.17 8.22 6.33
N LEU A 127 -4.22 8.00 5.01
CA LEU A 127 -3.46 8.80 4.04
C LEU A 127 -3.88 10.28 4.05
N ALA A 128 -5.13 10.58 4.40
CA ALA A 128 -5.64 11.94 4.52
C ALA A 128 -5.35 12.58 5.90
N GLY A 129 -4.70 11.84 6.81
CA GLY A 129 -4.49 12.28 8.19
C GLY A 129 -5.76 12.27 9.04
N ARG A 130 -6.82 11.57 8.60
CA ARG A 130 -8.02 11.32 9.39
C ARG A 130 -7.72 10.11 10.28
N GLU A 131 -7.56 10.30 11.58
CA GLU A 131 -7.26 9.19 12.48
C GLU A 131 -8.42 8.19 12.52
N ALA A 132 -8.13 6.90 12.31
CA ALA A 132 -8.95 5.83 12.87
C ALA A 132 -8.70 5.83 14.39
N GLU A 133 -9.64 6.39 15.15
CA GLU A 133 -9.61 6.58 16.61
C GLU A 133 -9.22 5.33 17.43
N GLU A 134 -9.29 4.14 16.83
CA GLU A 134 -9.18 2.84 17.48
C GLU A 134 -7.73 2.36 17.72
N ILE A 135 -6.74 2.84 16.95
CA ILE A 135 -5.33 2.41 17.10
C ILE A 135 -4.70 2.96 18.40
N ARG A 136 -5.13 4.13 18.87
CA ARG A 136 -4.61 4.71 20.13
C ARG A 136 -5.03 3.95 21.39
N LEU A 137 -6.07 3.10 21.33
CA LEU A 137 -6.55 2.36 22.49
C LEU A 137 -5.67 1.14 22.79
N GLN A 138 -5.09 0.50 21.75
CA GLN A 138 -4.24 -0.69 21.91
C GLN A 138 -2.84 -0.36 22.46
N ASP A 139 -2.29 0.81 22.10
CA ASP A 139 -1.01 1.30 22.68
C ASP A 139 -1.15 1.67 24.16
N ARG A 140 -2.32 2.17 24.60
CA ARG A 140 -2.57 2.45 26.03
C ARG A 140 -2.83 1.18 26.85
N ALA A 141 -3.32 0.11 26.23
CA ALA A 141 -3.57 -1.16 26.91
C ALA A 141 -2.27 -1.96 27.17
N SER A 142 -1.23 -1.76 26.37
CA SER A 142 0.05 -2.49 26.49
C SER A 142 1.06 -1.86 27.47
N GLY A 143 0.71 -0.71 28.08
CA GLY A 143 1.61 0.10 28.93
C GLY A 143 1.44 -0.02 30.45
N ARG A 144 0.78 -1.06 30.98
CA ARG A 144 0.71 -1.29 32.43
C ARG A 144 0.97 -2.74 32.82
N SER A 145 2.23 -3.07 33.05
CA SER A 145 2.62 -3.94 34.17
C SER A 145 4.07 -3.65 34.58
N ALA A 146 4.22 -2.67 35.47
CA ALA A 146 5.33 -2.59 36.40
C ALA A 146 4.72 -2.13 37.72
N THR A 147 4.67 -3.02 38.71
CA THR A 147 4.97 -2.82 40.14
C THR A 147 4.33 -3.99 40.92
N GLY A 148 5.14 -4.78 41.60
CA GLY A 148 4.75 -5.88 42.47
C GLY A 148 5.90 -6.82 42.72
#